data_AF-A0A538U3N3-F1
#
_entry.id   AF-A0A538U3N3-F1
#
_cell.length_a   1.000
_cell.length_b   1.000
_cell.length_c   1.000
_cell.angle_alpha   90.00
_cell.angle_beta   90.00
_cell.angle_gamma   90.00
#
_symmetry.space_group_name_H-M   'P 1'
#
loop_
_entity.id
_entity.type
_entity.pdbx_description
1 polymer ?
#
loop_
_entity_poly.entity_id
_entity_poly.type
_entity_poly.pdbx_seq_one_letter_code
_entity_poly.pdbx_strand_id
1 'polypeptide(L)'
;MISMTGTSATASCVNCGRNMRPLHLFSEEAGERGLVEHARAFGDPSLLAAITDLDSVASKGMPRFEAGRRLGFLLRACPVVRLAQATNGHVAGAEIDAFLARCFAVGKDVAVAREKVYRDWIAAKVNQPDATGVTLDRVRVAAILRERLVRRTQGRGRKASRLERPDVRFEGDLVVVDGERLHEWLAHGVGRHRAFGFGALILVPPGTTHAV
;
A
#
# COMPACT_ATOMS: atom_id res chain seq x y z
N MET A 1 -13.41 0.48 -36.64
CA MET A 1 -13.97 1.65 -35.93
C MET A 1 -14.41 1.19 -34.55
N ILE A 2 -13.55 1.36 -33.54
CA ILE A 2 -13.87 0.98 -32.16
C ILE A 2 -14.28 2.27 -31.45
N SER A 3 -15.56 2.36 -31.11
CA SER A 3 -16.11 3.48 -30.35
C SER A 3 -15.85 3.22 -28.86
N MET A 4 -15.04 4.07 -28.25
CA MET A 4 -14.84 4.11 -26.81
C MET A 4 -16.02 4.85 -26.17
N THR A 5 -16.71 4.21 -25.22
CA THR A 5 -17.56 4.92 -24.26
C THR A 5 -17.21 4.45 -22.86
N GLY A 6 -16.19 5.08 -22.28
CA GLY A 6 -15.86 4.97 -20.87
C GLY A 6 -16.58 6.06 -20.10
N THR A 7 -17.58 5.70 -19.30
CA THR A 7 -18.25 6.64 -18.40
C THR A 7 -17.40 6.78 -17.13
N SER A 8 -16.57 7.82 -17.13
CA SER A 8 -15.77 8.25 -15.98
C SER A 8 -16.65 8.96 -14.95
N ALA A 9 -16.96 8.33 -13.82
CA ALA A 9 -17.51 9.01 -12.67
C ALA A 9 -16.37 9.66 -11.85
N THR A 10 -16.18 10.97 -12.02
CA THR A 10 -15.27 11.79 -11.21
C THR A 10 -15.92 12.11 -9.87
N ALA A 11 -15.47 11.48 -8.79
CA ALA A 11 -15.74 11.96 -7.43
C ALA A 11 -14.78 13.13 -7.10
N SER A 12 -15.33 14.35 -7.11
CA SER A 12 -14.63 15.57 -6.71
C SER A 12 -14.80 15.78 -5.20
N CYS A 13 -13.72 15.69 -4.42
CA CYS A 13 -13.71 16.19 -3.05
C CYS A 13 -13.57 17.72 -3.09
N VAL A 14 -14.65 18.40 -2.70
CA VAL A 14 -14.86 19.86 -2.85
C VAL A 14 -13.83 20.72 -2.09
N ASN A 15 -12.98 20.13 -1.24
CA ASN A 15 -12.15 20.91 -0.31
C ASN A 15 -10.62 20.88 -0.53
N CYS A 16 -10.08 20.20 -1.55
CA CYS A 16 -8.60 20.04 -1.64
C CYS A 16 -7.95 20.31 -3.02
N GLY A 17 -8.71 20.46 -4.11
CA GLY A 17 -8.14 20.83 -5.42
C GLY A 17 -7.03 19.89 -5.97
N ARG A 18 -6.83 18.70 -5.38
CA ARG A 18 -5.89 17.69 -5.84
C ARG A 18 -6.65 16.56 -6.51
N ASN A 19 -6.42 16.37 -7.81
CA ASN A 19 -6.87 15.18 -8.54
C ASN A 19 -6.25 13.93 -7.89
N MET A 20 -7.03 13.20 -7.10
CA MET A 20 -6.70 11.85 -6.70
C MET A 20 -6.84 10.97 -7.94
N ARG A 21 -5.72 10.52 -8.51
CA ARG A 21 -5.76 9.46 -9.52
C ARG A 21 -6.14 8.16 -8.81
N PRO A 22 -7.23 7.48 -9.20
CA PRO A 22 -7.55 6.18 -8.64
C PRO A 22 -6.37 5.22 -8.86
N LEU A 23 -6.05 4.47 -7.81
CA LEU A 23 -5.04 3.42 -7.86
C LEU A 23 -5.66 2.22 -8.57
N HIS A 24 -5.19 1.91 -9.78
CA HIS A 24 -5.63 0.73 -10.52
C HIS A 24 -4.67 -0.42 -10.26
N LEU A 25 -5.19 -1.52 -9.69
CA LEU A 25 -4.51 -2.81 -9.68
C LEU A 25 -4.94 -3.56 -10.95
N PHE A 26 -4.00 -3.88 -11.84
CA PHE A 26 -4.28 -4.68 -13.02
C PHE A 26 -4.13 -6.17 -12.67
N SER A 27 -5.21 -6.93 -12.83
CA SER A 27 -5.17 -8.40 -12.98
C SER A 27 -5.46 -8.70 -14.44
N GLU A 28 -4.91 -9.78 -15.00
CA GLU A 28 -5.29 -10.25 -16.34
C GLU A 28 -6.82 -10.45 -16.40
N GLU A 29 -7.46 -9.79 -17.35
CA GLU A 29 -8.92 -9.78 -17.51
C GLU A 29 -9.36 -11.09 -18.19
N ALA A 30 -9.62 -12.13 -17.40
CA ALA A 30 -10.56 -13.14 -17.82
C ALA A 30 -11.95 -12.48 -17.86
N GLY A 31 -12.64 -12.55 -19.00
CA GLY A 31 -14.02 -12.06 -19.10
C GLY A 31 -14.94 -12.79 -18.10
N GLU A 32 -16.07 -12.18 -17.77
CA GLU A 32 -17.05 -12.67 -16.78
C GLU A 32 -17.32 -14.19 -16.88
N ARG A 33 -17.55 -14.71 -18.09
CA ARG A 33 -17.76 -16.15 -18.33
C ARG A 33 -16.55 -17.01 -17.93
N GLY A 34 -15.34 -16.56 -18.23
CA GLY A 34 -14.11 -17.30 -17.88
C GLY A 34 -13.86 -17.32 -16.38
N LEU A 35 -14.22 -16.26 -15.66
CA LEU A 35 -14.14 -16.22 -14.19
C LEU A 35 -15.18 -17.13 -13.54
N VAL A 36 -16.41 -17.17 -14.06
CA VAL A 36 -17.47 -18.09 -13.59
C VAL A 36 -17.07 -19.55 -13.83
N GLU A 37 -16.57 -19.88 -15.02
CA GLU A 37 -16.09 -21.23 -15.33
C GLU A 37 -14.94 -21.63 -14.41
N HIS A 38 -13.99 -20.72 -14.16
CA HIS A 38 -12.89 -20.96 -13.23
C HIS A 38 -13.38 -21.18 -11.79
N ALA A 39 -14.33 -20.36 -11.32
CA ALA A 39 -14.93 -20.52 -10.01
C ALA A 39 -15.65 -21.86 -9.87
N ARG A 40 -16.39 -22.32 -10.90
CA ARG A 40 -17.04 -23.64 -10.90
C ARG A 40 -16.04 -24.80 -10.95
N ALA A 41 -14.92 -24.64 -11.67
CA ALA A 41 -13.92 -25.69 -11.86
C ALA A 41 -12.98 -25.85 -10.65
N PHE A 42 -12.64 -24.75 -9.95
CA PHE A 42 -11.59 -24.73 -8.93
C PHE A 42 -12.02 -24.10 -7.59
N GLY A 43 -13.23 -23.54 -7.50
CA GLY A 43 -13.72 -22.89 -6.30
C GLY A 43 -14.00 -23.89 -5.17
N ASP A 44 -13.89 -23.41 -3.93
CA ASP A 44 -14.26 -24.21 -2.77
C ASP A 44 -15.75 -24.61 -2.84
N PRO A 45 -16.10 -25.91 -2.74
CA PRO A 45 -17.47 -26.37 -2.88
C PRO A 45 -18.44 -25.74 -1.86
N SER A 46 -17.99 -25.46 -0.65
CA SER A 46 -18.82 -24.86 0.40
C SER A 46 -19.08 -23.38 0.11
N LEU A 47 -18.08 -22.67 -0.40
CA LEU A 47 -18.22 -21.29 -0.85
C LEU A 47 -19.18 -21.18 -2.05
N LEU A 48 -19.04 -22.08 -3.03
CA LEU A 48 -19.94 -22.12 -4.19
C LEU A 48 -21.38 -22.44 -3.79
N ALA A 49 -21.61 -23.34 -2.84
CA ALA A 49 -22.93 -23.63 -2.31
C ALA A 49 -23.59 -22.43 -1.60
N ALA A 50 -22.77 -21.54 -1.00
CA ALA A 50 -23.25 -20.34 -0.33
C ALA A 50 -23.52 -19.16 -1.29
N ILE A 51 -22.94 -19.17 -2.49
CA ILE A 51 -23.17 -18.15 -3.51
C ILE A 51 -24.37 -18.58 -4.37
N THR A 52 -25.54 -18.01 -4.09
CA THR A 52 -26.79 -18.38 -4.75
C THR A 52 -26.90 -17.97 -6.21
N ASP A 53 -26.13 -16.97 -6.64
CA ASP A 53 -26.13 -16.47 -8.00
C ASP A 53 -24.71 -16.05 -8.41
N LEU A 54 -23.91 -17.03 -8.84
CA LEU A 54 -22.53 -16.82 -9.27
C LEU A 54 -22.46 -16.02 -10.59
N ASP A 55 -23.49 -16.14 -11.42
CA ASP A 55 -23.55 -15.56 -12.77
C ASP A 55 -23.87 -14.04 -12.72
N SER A 56 -24.29 -13.50 -11.57
CA SER A 56 -24.50 -12.06 -11.36
C SER A 56 -23.39 -11.33 -10.62
N VAL A 57 -22.29 -12.04 -10.28
CA VAL A 57 -21.14 -11.44 -9.59
C VAL A 57 -20.30 -10.61 -10.56
N ALA A 58 -20.81 -9.42 -10.91
CA ALA A 58 -20.11 -8.46 -11.77
C ALA A 58 -19.10 -7.61 -11.00
N SER A 59 -19.29 -7.42 -9.68
CA SER A 59 -18.39 -6.64 -8.84
C SER A 59 -18.46 -7.05 -7.37
N LYS A 60 -17.36 -6.81 -6.65
CA LYS A 60 -17.29 -6.95 -5.20
C LYS A 60 -17.30 -5.57 -4.56
N GLY A 61 -18.39 -5.23 -3.88
CA GLY A 61 -18.45 -4.04 -3.05
C GLY A 61 -17.37 -4.07 -1.95
N MET A 62 -16.84 -2.90 -1.60
CA MET A 62 -15.95 -2.79 -0.44
C MET A 62 -16.75 -3.13 0.83
N PRO A 63 -16.32 -4.09 1.66
CA PRO A 63 -17.05 -4.45 2.86
C PRO A 63 -17.03 -3.32 3.90
N ARG A 64 -18.04 -3.29 4.77
CA ARG A 64 -18.00 -2.51 6.01
C ARG A 64 -17.10 -3.22 7.03
N PHE A 65 -16.38 -2.44 7.82
CA PHE A 65 -15.47 -2.94 8.84
C PHE A 65 -15.96 -2.54 10.23
N GLU A 66 -16.38 -3.53 11.01
CA GLU A 66 -16.80 -3.31 12.40
C GLU A 66 -15.59 -3.18 13.32
N ALA A 67 -15.72 -2.34 14.35
CA ALA A 67 -14.71 -2.21 15.39
C ALA A 67 -14.46 -3.58 16.09
N GLY A 68 -13.21 -3.83 16.47
CA GLY A 68 -12.76 -5.11 17.04
C GLY A 68 -12.46 -6.19 15.99
N ARG A 69 -12.80 -5.99 14.72
CA ARG A 69 -12.47 -6.97 13.67
C ARG A 69 -10.96 -7.09 13.47
N ARG A 70 -10.45 -8.31 13.43
CA ARG A 70 -9.05 -8.61 13.08
C ARG A 70 -8.92 -8.84 11.58
N LEU A 71 -7.91 -8.23 10.97
CA LEU A 71 -7.60 -8.36 9.55
C LEU A 71 -6.09 -8.55 9.38
N GLY A 72 -5.70 -9.43 8.46
CA GLY A 72 -4.33 -9.47 7.97
C GLY A 72 -4.11 -8.40 6.91
N PHE A 73 -2.87 -7.96 6.73
CA PHE A 73 -2.50 -7.04 5.66
C PHE A 73 -1.22 -7.44 4.95
N LEU A 74 -1.13 -7.08 3.67
CA LEU A 74 0.10 -7.05 2.88
C LEU A 74 0.32 -5.63 2.38
N LEU A 75 1.56 -5.16 2.44
CA LEU A 75 1.90 -3.82 2.02
C LEU A 75 3.27 -3.81 1.35
N ARG A 76 3.32 -3.29 0.12
CA ARG A 76 4.58 -2.89 -0.53
C ARG A 76 4.80 -1.40 -0.28
N ALA A 77 5.85 -1.02 0.42
CA ALA A 77 6.13 0.37 0.75
C ALA A 77 7.61 0.73 0.62
N CYS A 78 7.85 2.03 0.41
CA CYS A 78 9.19 2.61 0.35
C CYS A 78 9.47 3.35 1.68
N PRO A 79 10.20 2.75 2.64
CA PRO A 79 10.46 3.36 3.94
C PRO A 79 11.48 4.50 3.84
N VAL A 80 10.97 5.70 3.59
CA VAL A 80 11.77 6.93 3.50
C VAL A 80 11.29 7.98 4.49
N VAL A 81 12.22 8.84 4.90
CA VAL A 81 11.98 9.98 5.78
C VAL A 81 12.56 11.25 5.17
N ARG A 82 12.04 12.41 5.57
CA ARG A 82 12.67 13.70 5.26
C ARG A 82 13.57 14.12 6.39
N LEU A 83 14.80 14.49 6.06
CA LEU A 83 15.72 15.06 7.03
C LEU A 83 15.23 16.42 7.52
N ALA A 84 15.27 16.64 8.82
CA ALA A 84 14.97 17.94 9.41
C ALA A 84 16.14 18.94 9.23
N GLN A 85 17.37 18.43 9.28
CA GLN A 85 18.60 19.21 9.16
C GLN A 85 19.55 18.56 8.15
N ALA A 86 20.50 19.34 7.62
CA ALA A 86 21.52 18.82 6.73
C ALA A 86 22.48 17.90 7.50
N THR A 87 22.77 16.72 6.94
CA THR A 87 23.71 15.76 7.53
C THR A 87 24.29 14.84 6.47
N ASN A 88 25.52 14.36 6.66
CA ASN A 88 26.18 13.37 5.80
C ASN A 88 26.10 13.68 4.29
N GLY A 89 26.25 14.95 3.90
CA GLY A 89 26.19 15.39 2.50
C GLY A 89 24.77 15.53 1.93
N HIS A 90 23.73 15.32 2.74
CA HIS A 90 22.34 15.58 2.38
C HIS A 90 21.86 16.92 2.94
N VAL A 91 21.09 17.65 2.13
CA VAL A 91 20.47 18.92 2.54
C VAL A 91 19.26 18.69 3.45
N ALA A 92 18.89 19.71 4.24
CA ALA A 92 17.63 19.71 4.98
C ALA A 92 16.44 19.52 4.01
N GLY A 93 15.45 18.73 4.43
CA GLY A 93 14.30 18.34 3.60
C GLY A 93 14.57 17.23 2.59
N ALA A 94 15.81 16.76 2.44
CA ALA A 94 16.12 15.63 1.56
C ALA A 94 15.41 14.36 2.01
N GLU A 95 14.92 13.58 1.04
CA GLU A 95 14.21 12.33 1.28
C GLU A 95 15.17 11.15 1.14
N ILE A 96 15.50 10.54 2.28
CA ILE A 96 16.45 9.44 2.40
C ILE A 96 15.78 8.19 2.99
N ASP A 97 16.44 7.05 2.84
CA ASP A 97 16.05 5.80 3.48
C ASP A 97 15.98 5.96 5.01
N ALA A 98 14.91 5.48 5.64
CA ALA A 98 14.73 5.48 7.09
C ALA A 98 15.89 4.79 7.83
N PHE A 99 16.44 3.71 7.26
CA PHE A 99 17.60 3.02 7.82
C PHE A 99 18.84 3.92 7.85
N LEU A 100 19.15 4.58 6.72
CA LEU A 100 20.28 5.52 6.64
C LEU A 100 20.10 6.70 7.58
N ALA A 101 18.88 7.25 7.65
CA ALA A 101 18.55 8.32 8.59
C ALA A 101 18.84 7.91 10.04
N ARG A 102 18.48 6.67 10.42
CA ARG A 102 18.77 6.15 11.75
C ARG A 102 20.26 5.99 11.99
N CYS A 103 21.01 5.43 11.03
CA CYS A 103 22.46 5.32 11.12
C CYS A 103 23.14 6.68 11.31
N PHE A 104 22.70 7.71 10.57
CA PHE A 104 23.25 9.06 10.73
C PHE A 104 22.96 9.65 12.11
N ALA A 105 21.79 9.35 12.68
CA ALA A 105 21.40 9.86 14.00
C ALA A 105 22.15 9.21 15.17
N VAL A 106 22.50 7.93 15.08
CA VAL A 106 23.18 7.21 16.18
C VAL A 106 24.70 7.17 16.06
N GLY A 107 25.25 7.52 14.90
CA GLY A 107 26.68 7.44 14.61
C GLY A 107 27.13 6.08 14.07
N LYS A 108 28.39 6.00 13.62
CA LYS A 108 28.94 4.84 12.90
C LYS A 108 29.22 3.65 13.81
N ASP A 109 29.43 3.88 15.09
CA ASP A 109 29.87 2.86 16.05
C ASP A 109 28.70 2.06 16.65
N VAL A 110 27.46 2.45 16.32
CA VAL A 110 26.25 1.78 16.81
C VAL A 110 25.67 0.90 15.71
N ALA A 111 25.60 -0.41 15.96
CA ALA A 111 24.94 -1.35 15.07
C ALA A 111 23.43 -1.08 15.00
N VAL A 112 22.92 -0.77 13.81
CA VAL A 112 21.49 -0.55 13.57
C VAL A 112 20.90 -1.76 12.85
N ALA A 113 19.90 -2.40 13.45
CA ALA A 113 19.14 -3.46 12.80
C ALA A 113 18.15 -2.88 11.79
N ARG A 114 18.42 -3.05 10.49
CA ARG A 114 17.60 -2.51 9.39
C ARG A 114 16.14 -2.93 9.49
N GLU A 115 15.88 -4.21 9.75
CA GLU A 115 14.53 -4.73 9.86
C GLU A 115 13.74 -4.05 10.99
N LYS A 116 14.39 -3.81 12.14
CA LYS A 116 13.79 -3.09 13.26
C LYS A 116 13.39 -1.67 12.85
N VAL A 117 14.27 -0.94 12.16
CA VAL A 117 13.97 0.42 11.70
C VAL A 117 12.75 0.45 10.77
N TYR A 118 12.64 -0.54 9.87
CA TYR A 118 11.49 -0.63 8.98
C TYR A 118 10.20 -1.02 9.71
N ARG A 119 10.26 -1.92 10.69
CA ARG A 119 9.11 -2.22 11.58
C ARG A 119 8.67 -0.99 12.36
N ASP A 120 9.61 -0.25 12.93
CA ASP A 120 9.31 0.99 13.65
C ASP A 120 8.69 2.03 12.70
N TRP A 121 9.19 2.14 11.46
CA TRP A 121 8.66 3.05 10.44
C TRP A 121 7.21 2.74 10.08
N ILE A 122 6.86 1.48 9.84
CA ILE A 122 5.48 1.11 9.47
C ILE A 122 4.54 1.23 10.67
N ALA A 123 4.99 0.85 11.88
CA ALA A 123 4.22 1.05 13.10
C ALA A 123 3.87 2.52 13.30
N ALA A 124 4.84 3.43 13.09
CA ALA A 124 4.61 4.87 13.16
C ALA A 124 3.65 5.40 12.08
N LYS A 125 3.35 4.64 11.01
CA LYS A 125 2.41 5.03 9.94
C LYS A 125 1.03 4.40 10.09
N VAL A 126 0.95 3.19 10.62
CA VAL A 126 -0.28 2.40 10.71
C VAL A 126 -0.93 2.52 12.08
N ASN A 127 -0.12 2.50 13.15
CA ASN A 127 -0.61 2.46 14.53
C ASN A 127 -0.99 3.88 15.02
N GLN A 128 -1.91 4.52 14.31
CA GLN A 128 -2.46 5.83 14.62
C GLN A 128 -4.00 5.75 14.55
N PRO A 129 -4.68 5.21 15.58
CA PRO A 129 -6.11 4.92 15.53
C PRO A 129 -6.97 6.11 15.10
N ASP A 130 -6.62 7.33 15.55
CA ASP A 130 -7.33 8.56 15.20
C ASP A 130 -7.21 8.96 13.72
N ALA A 131 -6.16 8.48 13.03
CA ALA A 131 -5.88 8.81 11.64
C ALA A 131 -6.16 7.65 10.67
N THR A 132 -5.95 6.41 11.11
CA THR A 132 -6.05 5.20 10.26
C THR A 132 -7.26 4.34 10.58
N GLY A 133 -7.90 4.55 11.74
CA GLY A 133 -9.00 3.71 12.21
C GLY A 133 -8.56 2.31 12.63
N VAL A 134 -7.25 2.06 12.82
CA VAL A 134 -6.73 0.73 13.18
C VAL A 134 -5.61 0.81 14.22
N THR A 135 -5.47 -0.27 14.99
CA THR A 135 -4.26 -0.57 15.77
C THR A 135 -3.47 -1.70 15.14
N LEU A 136 -2.15 -1.61 15.19
CA LEU A 136 -1.27 -2.64 14.67
C LEU A 136 -1.03 -3.71 15.76
N ASP A 137 -1.32 -4.97 15.45
CA ASP A 137 -1.15 -6.10 16.36
C ASP A 137 0.18 -6.82 16.09
N ARG A 138 0.41 -7.22 14.84
CA ARG A 138 1.63 -7.89 14.39
C ARG A 138 2.16 -7.24 13.13
N VAL A 139 3.48 -7.19 12.99
CA VAL A 139 4.13 -6.81 11.74
C VAL A 139 5.45 -7.54 11.53
N ARG A 140 5.66 -7.99 10.29
CA ARG A 140 6.89 -8.61 9.81
C ARG A 140 7.35 -7.91 8.54
N VAL A 141 8.67 -7.84 8.36
CA VAL A 141 9.27 -7.51 7.06
C VAL A 141 9.40 -8.82 6.28
N ALA A 142 8.59 -9.00 5.25
CA ALA A 142 8.61 -10.19 4.40
C ALA A 142 9.78 -10.13 3.41
N ALA A 143 10.04 -8.99 2.79
CA ALA A 143 11.13 -8.83 1.82
C ALA A 143 11.74 -7.44 1.87
N ILE A 144 13.04 -7.35 1.60
CA ILE A 144 13.76 -6.09 1.40
C ILE A 144 14.47 -6.15 0.06
N LEU A 145 14.04 -5.31 -0.88
CA LEU A 145 14.58 -5.15 -2.21
C LEU A 145 15.08 -3.71 -2.41
N ARG A 146 15.78 -3.48 -3.52
CA ARG A 146 16.22 -2.16 -3.96
C ARG A 146 15.73 -1.93 -5.38
N GLU A 147 14.89 -0.93 -5.54
CA GLU A 147 14.33 -0.59 -6.84
C GLU A 147 14.99 0.67 -7.39
N ARG A 148 15.34 0.64 -8.68
CA ARG A 148 15.91 1.78 -9.41
C ARG A 148 14.77 2.56 -10.04
N LEU A 149 14.39 3.67 -9.41
CA LEU A 149 13.38 4.58 -9.93
C LEU A 149 14.03 5.63 -10.83
N VAL A 150 13.31 6.05 -11.87
CA VAL A 150 13.73 7.18 -12.71
C VAL A 150 12.81 8.36 -12.41
N ARG A 151 13.39 9.44 -11.89
CA ARG A 151 12.67 10.69 -11.67
C ARG A 151 13.06 11.69 -12.75
N ARG A 152 12.07 12.28 -13.42
CA ARG A 152 12.29 13.39 -14.35
C ARG A 152 11.92 14.71 -13.68
N THR A 153 12.76 15.73 -13.87
CA THR A 153 12.40 17.10 -13.50
C THR A 153 11.34 17.66 -14.44
N GLN A 154 10.49 18.55 -13.93
CA GLN A 154 9.52 19.29 -14.73
C GLN A 154 10.19 20.52 -15.35
N GLY A 155 9.96 20.79 -16.64
CA GLY A 155 10.52 21.95 -17.37
C GLY A 155 11.03 21.63 -18.78
N ARG A 156 11.39 22.65 -19.57
CA ARG A 156 11.87 22.53 -20.97
C ARG A 156 13.21 21.78 -21.10
N GLY A 157 13.99 21.62 -20.02
CA GLY A 157 15.23 20.83 -19.96
C GLY A 157 15.11 19.65 -18.99
N ARG A 158 14.30 18.64 -19.34
CA ARG A 158 14.02 17.49 -18.47
C ARG A 158 15.29 16.67 -18.24
N LYS A 159 15.79 16.65 -17.00
CA LYS A 159 16.88 15.78 -16.56
C LYS A 159 16.29 14.56 -15.88
N ALA A 160 16.69 13.36 -16.32
CA ALA A 160 16.35 12.11 -15.67
C ALA A 160 17.41 11.79 -14.62
N SER A 161 17.04 11.71 -13.35
CA SER A 161 17.89 11.17 -12.30
C SER A 161 17.47 9.73 -11.99
N ARG A 162 18.46 8.85 -11.90
CA ARG A 162 18.28 7.50 -11.36
C ARG A 162 18.35 7.61 -9.84
N LEU A 163 17.35 7.04 -9.18
CA LEU A 163 17.21 7.08 -7.72
C LEU A 163 16.98 5.66 -7.24
N GLU A 164 17.90 5.14 -6.44
CA GLU A 164 17.70 3.86 -5.77
C GLU A 164 16.87 4.09 -4.51
N ARG A 165 15.79 3.32 -4.35
CA ARG A 165 14.90 3.41 -3.20
C ARG A 165 14.65 2.03 -2.60
N PRO A 166 14.47 1.94 -1.27
CA PRO A 166 14.12 0.69 -0.63
C PRO A 166 12.71 0.27 -1.07
N ASP A 167 12.56 -0.97 -1.51
CA ASP A 167 11.27 -1.61 -1.76
C ASP A 167 11.08 -2.69 -0.70
N VAL A 168 10.17 -2.45 0.24
CA VAL A 168 9.97 -3.33 1.39
C VAL A 168 8.55 -3.86 1.40
N ARG A 169 8.44 -5.18 1.50
CA ARG A 169 7.17 -5.88 1.69
C ARG A 169 6.95 -6.12 3.18
N PHE A 170 5.85 -5.62 3.68
CA PHE A 170 5.36 -5.83 5.03
C PHE A 170 4.16 -6.76 4.99
N GLU A 171 4.05 -7.60 5.99
CA GLU A 171 2.84 -8.35 6.28
C GLU A 171 2.55 -8.29 7.78
N GLY A 172 1.31 -8.47 8.17
CA GLY A 172 0.96 -8.41 9.58
C GLY A 172 -0.53 -8.46 9.82
N ASP A 173 -0.90 -8.16 11.06
CA ASP A 173 -2.27 -8.17 11.54
C ASP A 173 -2.61 -6.82 12.16
N LEU A 174 -3.82 -6.35 11.89
CA LEU A 174 -4.38 -5.13 12.45
C LEU A 174 -5.75 -5.40 13.06
N VAL A 175 -6.14 -4.55 13.99
CA VAL A 175 -7.47 -4.54 14.62
C VAL A 175 -8.17 -3.26 14.22
N VAL A 176 -9.39 -3.37 13.74
CA VAL A 176 -10.23 -2.23 13.37
C VAL A 176 -10.70 -1.52 14.64
N VAL A 177 -10.51 -0.21 14.69
CA VAL A 177 -11.03 0.70 15.71
C VAL A 177 -12.20 1.50 15.14
N ASP A 178 -12.06 1.99 13.91
CA ASP A 178 -13.06 2.78 13.19
C ASP A 178 -13.05 2.37 11.70
N GLY A 179 -14.16 1.78 11.25
CA GLY A 179 -14.29 1.26 9.90
C GLY A 179 -14.31 2.31 8.80
N GLU A 180 -14.86 3.48 9.06
CA GLU A 180 -14.95 4.57 8.08
C GLU A 180 -13.57 5.20 7.87
N ARG A 181 -12.83 5.42 8.97
CA ARG A 181 -11.42 5.88 8.89
C ARG A 181 -10.53 4.88 8.20
N LEU A 182 -10.72 3.59 8.45
CA LEU A 182 -10.01 2.54 7.72
C LEU A 182 -10.31 2.63 6.22
N HIS A 183 -11.57 2.81 5.84
CA HIS A 183 -11.96 2.95 4.43
C HIS A 183 -11.27 4.14 3.77
N GLU A 184 -11.31 5.32 4.40
CA GLU A 184 -10.61 6.51 3.90
C GLU A 184 -9.11 6.25 3.80
N TRP A 185 -8.50 5.66 4.82
CA TRP A 185 -7.07 5.39 4.84
C TRP A 185 -6.62 4.41 3.75
N LEU A 186 -7.39 3.34 3.50
CA LEU A 186 -7.17 2.40 2.39
C LEU A 186 -7.17 3.11 1.03
N ALA A 187 -8.13 4.02 0.81
CA ALA A 187 -8.23 4.77 -0.44
C ALA A 187 -7.04 5.72 -0.63
N HIS A 188 -6.50 6.29 0.44
CA HIS A 188 -5.32 7.16 0.38
C HIS A 188 -4.02 6.38 0.17
N GLY A 189 -3.88 5.20 0.78
CA GLY A 189 -2.67 4.39 0.77
C GLY A 189 -1.57 4.87 1.72
N VAL A 190 -0.62 3.99 2.00
CA VAL A 190 0.39 4.15 3.04
C VAL A 190 1.69 4.77 2.51
N GLY A 191 2.13 5.87 3.12
CA GLY A 191 3.45 6.44 2.87
C GLY A 191 3.57 7.22 1.55
N ARG A 192 4.75 7.09 0.92
CA ARG A 192 5.18 7.89 -0.25
C ARG A 192 5.32 7.03 -1.49
N HIS A 193 5.46 7.69 -2.64
CA HIS A 193 5.65 7.05 -3.95
C HIS A 193 4.46 6.20 -4.42
N ARG A 194 3.25 6.58 -4.01
CA ARG A 194 2.00 5.87 -4.34
C ARG A 194 1.76 5.69 -5.84
N ALA A 195 2.21 6.66 -6.64
CA ALA A 195 2.12 6.58 -8.10
C ALA A 195 3.01 5.50 -8.75
N PHE A 196 3.96 4.91 -8.01
CA PHE A 196 4.84 3.84 -8.48
C PHE A 196 4.41 2.44 -7.99
N GLY A 197 3.19 2.30 -7.48
CA GLY A 197 2.67 1.04 -6.95
C GLY A 197 3.05 0.74 -5.49
N PHE A 198 3.61 1.72 -4.77
CA PHE A 198 3.81 1.64 -3.33
C PHE A 198 2.57 2.09 -2.55
N GLY A 199 2.45 1.65 -1.31
CA GLY A 199 1.43 2.16 -0.39
C GLY A 199 0.05 1.50 -0.53
N ALA A 200 -0.13 0.59 -1.49
CA ALA A 200 -1.33 -0.23 -1.57
C ALA A 200 -1.34 -1.22 -0.40
N LEU A 201 -2.36 -1.15 0.45
CA LEU A 201 -2.57 -2.10 1.53
C LEU A 201 -3.64 -3.10 1.10
N ILE A 202 -3.25 -4.37 1.02
CA ILE A 202 -4.13 -5.47 0.64
C ILE A 202 -4.58 -6.16 1.92
N LEU A 203 -5.90 -6.27 2.11
CA LEU A 203 -6.46 -6.97 3.25
C LEU A 203 -6.58 -8.47 2.95
N VAL A 204 -6.13 -9.28 3.90
CA VAL A 204 -6.15 -10.74 3.84
C VAL A 204 -6.73 -11.30 5.15
N PRO A 205 -7.09 -12.59 5.23
CA PRO A 205 -7.48 -13.20 6.50
C PRO A 205 -6.41 -12.99 7.58
N PRO A 206 -6.78 -12.81 8.85
CA PRO A 206 -5.80 -12.65 9.93
C PRO A 206 -4.94 -13.92 10.09
N GLY A 207 -3.68 -13.73 10.48
CA GLY A 207 -2.71 -14.82 10.60
C GLY A 207 -2.14 -15.32 9.28
N THR A 208 -2.59 -14.77 8.14
CA THR A 208 -2.02 -15.12 6.83
C THR A 208 -0.54 -14.73 6.79
N THR A 209 0.31 -15.70 6.47
CA THR A 209 1.73 -15.50 6.26
C THR A 209 2.06 -15.91 4.83
N HIS A 210 2.57 -15.00 4.02
CA HIS A 210 2.95 -15.35 2.65
C HIS A 210 4.39 -15.88 2.64
N ALA A 211 4.58 -17.01 1.95
CA ALA A 211 5.90 -17.45 1.53
C ALA A 211 6.40 -16.48 0.44
N VAL A 212 7.63 -15.99 0.62
CA VAL A 212 8.25 -14.94 -0.21
C VAL A 212 9.07 -15.57 -1.31
#